data_AF-A0A7W6DRS0-F1
#
_entry.id   AF-A0A7W6DRS0-F1
#
_cell.length_a   1.000
_cell.length_b   1.000
_cell.length_c   1.000
_cell.angle_alpha   90.00
_cell.angle_beta   90.00
_cell.angle_gamma   90.00
#
_symmetry.space_group_name_H-M   'P 1'
#
loop_
_entity.id
_entity.type
_entity.pdbx_description
1 polymer ?
#
loop_
_entity_poly.entity_id
_entity_poly.type
_entity_poly.pdbx_seq_one_letter_code
_entity_poly.pdbx_strand_id
1 'polypeptide(L)' 'MNRNGLRWRDAPSAYGPHKTLYRRWKRWCEKGIFARMMPGLASEHGEEKTVMIDATYLKAHRTATSMAAKKRGAVV' A
#
# COMPACT_ATOMS: atom_id res chain seq x y z
N MET A 1 13.72 12.15 1.85
CA MET A 1 12.99 10.92 1.45
C MET A 1 13.86 9.71 1.70
N ASN A 2 13.38 8.75 2.50
CA ASN A 2 14.17 7.59 2.93
C ASN A 2 14.59 6.75 1.70
N ARG A 3 15.89 6.44 1.56
CA ARG A 3 16.53 5.79 0.38
C ARG A 3 16.09 4.33 0.15
N ASN A 4 15.06 3.86 0.84
CA ASN A 4 14.75 2.45 0.99
C ASN A 4 13.76 1.90 -0.03
N GLY A 5 13.25 2.74 -0.94
CA GLY A 5 12.47 2.29 -2.09
C GLY A 5 11.03 1.89 -1.79
N LEU A 6 10.44 2.33 -0.67
CA LEU A 6 9.05 2.07 -0.26
C LEU A 6 8.78 0.59 0.11
N ARG A 7 9.63 0.00 0.96
CA ARG A 7 9.41 -1.37 1.45
C ARG A 7 8.27 -1.40 2.46
N TRP A 8 7.46 -2.46 2.42
CA TRP A 8 6.46 -2.73 3.46
C TRP A 8 7.05 -2.85 4.87
N ARG A 9 8.33 -3.27 4.98
CA ARG A 9 9.04 -3.37 6.26
C ARG A 9 9.29 -2.02 6.92
N ASP A 10 9.34 -0.95 6.13
CA ASP A 10 9.60 0.41 6.61
C ASP A 10 8.31 1.15 6.99
N ALA A 11 7.15 0.49 6.89
CA ALA A 11 5.88 1.06 7.34
C ALA A 11 5.90 1.31 8.86
N PRO A 12 5.19 2.35 9.34
CA PRO A 12 5.06 2.62 10.78
C PRO A 12 4.63 1.39 11.58
N SER A 13 5.24 1.19 12.75
CA SER A 13 4.97 0.04 13.63
C SER A 13 3.51 -0.03 14.08
N ALA A 14 2.80 1.09 14.13
CA ALA A 14 1.37 1.19 14.42
C ALA A 14 0.49 0.33 13.48
N TYR A 15 0.95 0.04 12.26
CA TYR A 15 0.23 -0.83 11.32
C TYR A 15 0.44 -2.33 11.58
N GLY A 16 1.30 -2.67 12.55
CA GLY A 16 1.63 -4.04 12.91
C GLY A 16 2.63 -4.69 11.95
N PRO A 17 2.75 -6.04 11.98
CA PRO A 17 3.73 -6.75 11.19
C PRO A 17 3.57 -6.52 9.68
N HIS A 18 4.67 -6.14 8.99
CA HIS A 18 4.68 -5.81 7.56
C HIS A 18 4.05 -6.88 6.64
N LYS A 19 4.19 -8.18 6.97
CA LYS A 19 3.55 -9.27 6.21
C LYS A 19 2.03 -9.22 6.32
N THR A 20 1.51 -8.88 7.50
CA THR A 20 0.08 -8.74 7.75
C THR A 20 -0.47 -7.51 7.03
N LEU A 21 0.28 -6.40 7.04
CA LEU A 21 -0.06 -5.19 6.30
C LEU A 21 -0.22 -5.44 4.80
N TYR A 22 0.78 -6.07 4.16
CA TYR A 22 0.70 -6.43 2.74
C TYR A 22 -0.51 -7.33 2.44
N ARG A 23 -0.76 -8.37 3.26
CA ARG A 23 -1.89 -9.29 3.06
C ARG A 23 -3.23 -8.58 3.19
N ARG A 24 -3.37 -7.66 4.16
CA ARG A 24 -4.59 -6.85 4.34
C ARG A 24 -4.81 -5.94 3.13
N TRP A 25 -3.77 -5.21 2.73
CA TRP A 25 -3.81 -4.33 1.56
C TRP A 25 -4.25 -5.10 0.31
N LYS A 26 -3.61 -6.24 0.01
CA LYS A 26 -3.97 -7.08 -1.15
C LYS A 26 -5.43 -7.54 -1.10
N ARG A 27 -5.90 -8.04 0.05
CA ARG A 27 -7.30 -8.46 0.23
C ARG A 27 -8.27 -7.29 0.04
N TRP A 28 -7.91 -6.09 0.46
CA TRP A 28 -8.75 -4.90 0.28
C TRP A 28 -8.79 -4.44 -1.18
N CYS A 29 -7.67 -4.51 -1.89
CA CYS A 29 -7.62 -4.30 -3.34
C CYS A 29 -8.53 -5.30 -4.07
N GLU A 30 -8.38 -6.60 -3.80
CA GLU A 30 -9.18 -7.67 -4.44
C GLU A 30 -10.67 -7.54 -4.13
N LYS A 31 -11.03 -7.08 -2.92
CA LYS A 31 -12.43 -6.81 -2.56
C LYS A 31 -12.95 -5.47 -3.08
N GLY A 32 -12.14 -4.65 -3.74
CA GLY A 32 -12.53 -3.33 -4.22
C GLY A 32 -12.89 -2.34 -3.09
N ILE A 33 -12.36 -2.54 -1.88
CA ILE A 33 -12.70 -1.71 -0.71
C ILE A 33 -12.29 -0.25 -0.95
N PHE A 34 -11.11 -0.02 -1.52
CA PHE A 34 -10.65 1.34 -1.84
C PHE A 34 -11.60 2.06 -2.79
N ALA A 35 -12.12 1.38 -3.82
CA ALA A 35 -13.10 1.97 -4.73
C ALA A 35 -14.42 2.32 -4.02
N ARG A 36 -14.86 1.49 -3.06
CA ARG A 36 -16.06 1.75 -2.26
C ARG A 36 -15.90 2.87 -1.23
N MET A 37 -14.67 3.22 -0.85
CA MET A 37 -14.40 4.34 0.04
C MET A 37 -14.53 5.70 -0.67
N MET A 38 -14.26 5.74 -1.99
CA MET A 38 -14.28 7.00 -2.76
C MET A 38 -15.63 7.73 -2.68
N PRO A 39 -16.80 7.08 -2.83
CA PRO A 39 -18.09 7.75 -2.66
C PRO A 39 -18.30 8.31 -1.25
N GLY A 40 -17.82 7.61 -0.21
CA GLY A 40 -17.91 8.09 1.17
C GLY A 40 -17.12 9.38 1.37
N LEU A 41 -15.88 9.42 0.88
CA LEU A 41 -15.04 10.62 0.91
C LEU A 41 -15.64 11.78 0.10
N ALA A 42 -16.27 11.47 -1.05
CA ALA A 42 -16.93 12.50 -1.85
C ALA A 42 -18.23 13.02 -1.21
N SER A 43 -18.92 12.20 -0.40
CA SER A 43 -20.22 12.56 0.22
C SER A 43 -20.14 13.51 1.41
N GLU A 44 -18.97 13.66 2.03
CA GLU A 44 -18.79 14.47 3.25
C GLU A 44 -18.84 15.99 2.98
N HIS A 45 -18.90 16.41 1.71
CA HIS A 45 -18.74 17.81 1.28
C HIS A 45 -20.03 18.64 1.09
N GLY A 46 -21.23 18.15 1.44
CA GLY A 46 -22.46 18.98 1.39
C GLY A 46 -22.74 19.67 0.04
N GLU A 47 -23.30 20.89 0.05
CA GLU A 47 -23.63 21.71 -1.15
C GLU A 47 -22.41 22.25 -1.93
N GLU A 48 -21.18 21.86 -1.61
CA GLU A 48 -20.02 22.23 -2.42
C GLU A 48 -20.02 21.46 -3.75
N LYS A 49 -20.33 22.18 -4.83
CA LYS A 49 -20.43 21.66 -6.22
C LYS A 49 -19.13 21.04 -6.77
N THR A 50 -18.00 21.10 -6.08
CA THR A 50 -16.71 20.63 -6.63
C THR A 50 -15.80 20.08 -5.52
N VAL A 51 -15.61 18.77 -5.52
CA VAL A 51 -14.63 18.07 -4.67
C VAL A 51 -13.36 17.79 -5.47
N MET A 52 -12.22 18.27 -4.98
CA MET A 52 -10.90 18.03 -5.60
C MET A 52 -10.19 16.88 -4.89
N ILE A 53 -10.24 15.70 -5.50
CA ILE A 53 -9.53 14.50 -5.02
C ILE A 53 -8.26 14.33 -5.85
N ASP A 54 -7.10 14.56 -5.24
CA ASP A 54 -5.80 14.28 -5.85
C ASP A 54 -5.15 13.01 -5.27
N ALA A 55 -4.27 12.40 -6.05
CA ALA A 55 -3.46 11.27 -5.62
C ALA A 55 -1.98 11.50 -5.98
N THR A 56 -1.11 11.50 -4.97
CA THR A 56 0.33 11.42 -5.19
C THR A 56 0.77 9.95 -5.23
N TYR A 57 1.38 9.54 -6.34
CA TYR A 57 2.00 8.21 -6.45
C TYR A 57 3.52 8.29 -6.37
N LEU A 58 4.14 7.30 -5.73
CA LEU A 58 5.59 7.13 -5.69
C LEU A 58 5.95 5.75 -6.24
N LYS A 59 6.92 5.69 -7.17
CA LYS A 59 7.36 4.43 -7.76
C LYS A 59 8.18 3.63 -6.75
N ALA A 60 7.76 2.40 -6.46
CA ALA A 60 8.54 1.47 -5.66
C ALA A 60 9.76 0.96 -6.44
N HIS A 61 10.92 0.92 -5.80
CA HIS A 61 12.15 0.38 -6.41
C HIS A 61 12.10 -1.16 -6.43
N ARG A 62 12.87 -1.83 -7.30
CA ARG A 62 12.95 -3.31 -7.33
C ARG A 62 13.26 -3.93 -5.95
N THR A 63 14.11 -3.25 -5.17
CA THR A 63 14.49 -3.66 -3.80
C THR A 63 13.39 -3.42 -2.75
N ALA A 64 12.25 -2.83 -3.13
CA ALA A 64 11.08 -2.66 -2.28
C ALA A 64 10.41 -3.98 -1.93
N THR A 65 10.63 -5.00 -2.78
CA THR A 65 10.15 -6.35 -2.56
C THR A 65 10.83 -6.89 -1.30
N SER A 66 10.11 -6.93 -0.18
CA SER A 66 10.58 -7.51 1.09
C SER A 66 10.69 -9.05 1.03
N MET A 67 10.83 -9.60 -0.16
CA MET A 67 11.03 -11.02 -0.43
C MET A 67 12.49 -11.34 -0.18
N ALA A 68 12.76 -12.26 0.75
CA ALA A 68 14.08 -12.86 0.83
C ALA A 68 14.35 -13.59 -0.50
N ALA A 69 15.56 -13.44 -1.07
CA ALA A 69 15.97 -14.29 -2.17
C ALA A 69 15.76 -15.75 -1.73
N LYS A 70 15.02 -16.52 -2.54
CA LYS A 70 14.89 -17.95 -2.31
C LYS A 70 16.30 -18.51 -2.40
N LYS A 71 16.90 -18.97 -1.29
CA LYS A 71 18.15 -19.73 -1.34
C LYS A 71 17.86 -20.93 -2.26
N ARG A 72 18.35 -20.90 -3.49
CA ARG A 72 18.46 -22.11 -4.28
C ARG A 72 19.37 -23.00 -3.44
N GLY A 73 18.86 -24.15 -3.00
CA GLY A 73 19.68 -25.12 -2.29
C GLY A 73 20.94 -25.34 -3.12
N ALA A 74 22.11 -25.18 -2.51
CA ALA A 74 23.33 -25.67 -3.10
C ALA A 74 23.12 -27.17 -3.28
N VAL A 75 22.97 -27.60 -4.53
CA VAL A 75 23.16 -29.00 -4.88
C VAL A 75 24.65 -29.21 -4.69
N VAL A 76 25.00 -29.90 -3.60
CA VAL A 76 26.32 -30.50 -3.41
C VAL A 76 26.43 -31.69 -4.35
#